data_AF-A0A2V7I5P1-F1
#
_entry.id   AF-A0A2V7I5P1-F1
#
_cell.length_a   1.000
_cell.length_b   1.000
_cell.length_c   1.000
_cell.angle_alpha   90.00
_cell.angle_beta   90.00
_cell.angle_gamma   90.00
#
_symmetry.space_group_name_H-M   'P 1'
#
loop_
_entity.id
_entity.type
_entity.pdbx_description
1 polymer ?
#
loop_
_entity_poly.entity_id
_entity_poly.type
_entity_poly.pdbx_seq_one_letter_code
_entity_poly.pdbx_strand_id
1 'polypeptide(L)' 'PFTVWFNLTGQPAMVLPLGRSEGGLPLATQLVARHGNEATLFRLAAQLEKARPWFDRKPTLPT' A
#
# COMPACT_ATOMS: atom_id res chain seq x y z
N PRO A 1 -11.61 10.42 6.19
CA PRO A 1 -10.95 10.20 4.89
C PRO A 1 -9.43 10.44 4.96
N PHE A 2 -8.62 9.39 4.76
CA PHE A 2 -7.16 9.45 4.94
C PHE A 2 -6.39 9.87 3.68
N THR A 3 -6.89 9.52 2.49
CA THR A 3 -6.18 9.69 1.22
C THR A 3 -6.24 11.11 0.65
N VAL A 4 -7.35 11.83 0.88
CA VAL A 4 -7.67 13.11 0.24
C VAL A 4 -6.60 14.19 0.47
N TRP A 5 -5.95 14.17 1.62
CA TRP A 5 -4.95 15.17 1.99
C TRP A 5 -3.77 15.23 1.02
N PHE A 6 -3.37 14.10 0.45
CA PHE A 6 -2.18 14.03 -0.42
C PHE A 6 -2.47 14.43 -1.86
N ASN A 7 -3.74 14.41 -2.28
CA ASN A 7 -4.17 15.06 -3.52
C ASN A 7 -4.03 16.59 -3.39
N LEU A 8 -4.33 17.13 -2.21
CA LEU A 8 -4.26 18.57 -1.94
C LEU A 8 -2.83 19.06 -1.77
N THR A 9 -1.99 18.29 -1.05
CA THR A 9 -0.61 18.69 -0.75
C THR A 9 0.38 18.30 -1.85
N GLY A 10 -0.02 17.45 -2.79
CA GLY A 10 0.82 16.96 -3.88
C GLY A 10 1.97 16.05 -3.44
N GLN A 11 1.92 15.52 -2.20
CA GLN A 11 2.91 14.56 -1.74
C GLN A 11 2.70 13.20 -2.42
N PRO A 12 3.78 12.50 -2.81
CA PRO A 12 3.64 11.16 -3.36
C PRO A 12 3.10 10.21 -2.29
N ALA A 13 2.12 9.39 -2.69
CA ALA A 13 1.48 8.40 -1.83
C ALA A 13 1.38 7.05 -2.56
N MET A 14 1.55 5.95 -1.82
CA MET A 14 1.48 4.57 -2.30
C MET A 14 0.62 3.73 -1.36
N VAL A 15 -0.10 2.75 -1.91
CA VAL A 15 -0.94 1.84 -1.13
C VAL A 15 -0.48 0.40 -1.31
N LEU A 16 -0.26 -0.33 -0.22
CA LEU A 16 0.21 -1.72 -0.22
C LEU A 16 -0.76 -2.66 0.53
N PRO A 17 -0.98 -3.91 0.07
CA PRO A 17 -1.89 -4.87 0.68
C PRO A 17 -1.21 -5.68 1.81
N LEU A 18 -0.87 -5.00 2.92
CA LEU A 18 -0.05 -5.58 3.98
C LEU A 18 -0.82 -6.37 5.06
N GLY A 19 -2.14 -6.30 5.07
CA GLY A 19 -2.98 -6.95 6.09
C GLY A 19 -4.23 -7.62 5.54
N ARG A 20 -4.93 -8.33 6.43
CA ARG A 20 -6.27 -8.87 6.20
C ARG A 20 -7.13 -8.64 7.44
N SER A 21 -8.43 -8.44 7.25
CA SER A 21 -9.39 -8.46 8.34
C SER A 21 -9.59 -9.89 8.85
N GLU A 22 -10.25 -10.04 9.99
CA GLU A 22 -10.65 -11.37 10.52
C GLU A 22 -11.52 -12.14 9.52
N GLY A 23 -12.39 -11.44 8.77
CA GLY A 23 -13.18 -12.00 7.67
C GLY A 23 -12.40 -12.25 6.37
N GLY A 24 -11.08 -12.12 6.39
CA GLY A 24 -10.21 -12.41 5.25
C GLY A 24 -10.22 -11.35 4.15
N LEU A 25 -10.82 -10.17 4.34
CA LEU A 25 -10.79 -9.10 3.33
C LEU A 25 -9.41 -8.40 3.33
N PRO A 26 -8.86 -7.98 2.17
CA PRO A 26 -7.61 -7.24 2.12
C PRO A 26 -7.66 -5.92 2.90
N LEU A 27 -6.64 -5.65 3.70
CA LEU A 27 -6.43 -4.36 4.36
C LEU A 27 -5.23 -3.65 3.74
N ALA A 28 -5.47 -2.41 3.33
CA ALA A 28 -4.50 -1.54 2.70
C ALA A 28 -3.74 -0.70 3.74
N THR A 29 -2.44 -0.49 3.51
CA THR A 29 -1.61 0.47 4.23
C THR A 29 -1.18 1.57 3.27
N GLN A 30 -1.51 2.82 3.59
CA GLN A 30 -1.09 3.99 2.82
C GLN A 30 0.24 4.53 3.37
N LEU A 31 1.22 4.69 2.49
CA LEU A 31 2.53 5.27 2.77
C LEU A 31 2.65 6.60 2.03
N VAL A 32 3.25 7.59 2.67
CA VAL A 32 3.42 8.93 2.12
C VAL A 32 4.83 9.42 2.38
N ALA A 33 5.46 9.99 1.36
CA ALA A 33 6.79 10.58 1.48
C ALA A 33 6.74 12.11 1.41
N ARG A 34 7.92 12.72 1.56
CA ARG A 34 8.11 14.14 1.24
C ARG A 34 7.88 14.38 -0.26
N HIS A 35 7.53 15.61 -0.63
CA HIS A 35 7.33 16.00 -2.01
C HIS A 35 8.55 15.65 -2.88
N GLY A 36 8.34 15.02 -4.04
CA GLY A 36 9.39 14.59 -4.97
C GLY A 36 10.30 13.46 -4.47
N ASN A 37 9.90 12.71 -3.43
CA ASN A 37 10.70 11.62 -2.87
C ASN A 37 10.05 10.23 -3.05
N GLU A 38 9.58 9.94 -4.25
CA GLU A 38 9.00 8.67 -4.68
C GLU A 38 10.00 7.51 -4.50
N ALA A 39 11.29 7.77 -4.72
CA ALA A 39 12.35 6.77 -4.56
C ALA A 39 12.36 6.14 -3.15
N THR A 40 12.07 6.92 -2.11
CA THR A 40 11.95 6.39 -0.75
C THR A 40 10.74 5.47 -0.59
N LEU A 41 9.60 5.82 -1.21
CA LEU A 41 8.41 4.95 -1.21
C LEU A 41 8.71 3.62 -1.88
N PHE A 42 9.33 3.61 -3.06
CA PHE A 42 9.66 2.37 -3.77
C PHE A 42 10.67 1.51 -3.01
N ARG A 43 11.69 2.13 -2.40
CA ARG A 43 12.66 1.41 -1.56
C ARG A 43 11.99 0.75 -0.35
N LEU A 44 11.11 1.47 0.34
CA LEU A 44 10.36 0.94 1.47
C LEU A 44 9.40 -0.16 1.03
N ALA A 45 8.68 0.04 -0.09
CA ALA A 45 7.79 -0.96 -0.66
C ALA A 45 8.52 -2.27 -0.99
N ALA A 46 9.70 -2.20 -1.61
CA ALA A 46 10.51 -3.38 -1.91
C ALA A 46 10.96 -4.12 -0.64
N GLN A 47 11.28 -3.41 0.45
CA GLN A 47 11.59 -4.03 1.74
C GLN A 47 10.36 -4.71 2.35
N LEU A 48 9.20 -4.04 2.30
CA LEU A 48 7.94 -4.59 2.81
C LEU A 48 7.46 -5.78 1.99
N GLU A 49 7.65 -5.78 0.67
CA GLU A 49 7.31 -6.90 -0.21
C GLU A 49 8.14 -8.13 0.13
N LYS A 50 9.45 -7.96 0.35
CA LYS A 50 10.32 -9.05 0.80
C LYS A 50 9.95 -9.56 2.19
N ALA A 51 9.60 -8.67 3.12
CA ALA A 51 9.28 -9.04 4.50
C ALA A 51 7.87 -9.65 4.67
N ARG A 52 6.90 -9.23 3.84
CA ARG A 52 5.52 -9.70 3.88
C ARG A 52 4.98 -9.94 2.46
N PRO A 53 5.44 -10.96 1.74
CA PRO A 53 5.04 -11.21 0.36
C PRO A 53 3.52 -11.29 0.19
N TRP A 54 2.99 -10.59 -0.82
CA TRP A 54 1.56 -10.55 -1.14
C TRP A 54 1.23 -11.02 -2.55
N PHE A 55 2.22 -11.28 -3.40
CA PHE A 55 2.02 -11.60 -4.83
C PHE A 55 1.09 -12.80 -5.07
N ASP A 56 1.22 -13.85 -4.27
CA ASP A 56 0.41 -15.06 -4.40
C ASP A 56 -0.97 -14.96 -3.73
N ARG A 57 -1.28 -13.83 -3.08
CA ARG A 57 -2.57 -13.62 -2.41
C ARG A 57 -3.63 -13.20 -3.43
N LYS A 58 -4.22 -14.19 -4.09
CA LYS A 58 -5.30 -13.98 -5.07
C LYS A 58 -6.68 -14.18 -4.42
N PRO A 59 -7.69 -13.37 -4.78
CA PRO A 59 -9.06 -13.62 -4.35
C PRO A 59 -9.63 -14.86 -5.06
N THR A 60 -10.54 -15.56 -4.41
CA THR A 60 -11.41 -16.53 -5.10
C THR A 60 -12.42 -15.73 -5.91
N LEU A 61 -12.44 -15.94 -7.22
CA LEU A 61 -13.44 -15.32 -8.09
C LEU A 61 -14.74 -16.14 -8.03
N PRO A 62 -15.91 -15.50 -7.96
CA PRO A 62 -17.18 -16.19 -8.17
C PRO A 62 -17.20 -16.77 -9.59
N THR A 63 -17.64 -18.03 -9.71
CA THR A 63 -17.84 -18.75 -10.98
C THR A 63 -19.01 -18.18 -11.76
#